data_AF-A0A9J7AJZ7-F1
#
_entry.id   AF-A0A9J7AJZ7-F1
#
_cell.length_a   1.000
_cell.length_b   1.000
_cell.length_c   1.000
_cell.angle_alpha   90.00
_cell.angle_beta   90.00
_cell.angle_gamma   90.00
#
_symmetry.space_group_name_H-M   'P 1'
#
loop_
_entity.id
_entity.type
_entity.pdbx_description
1 polymer ?
#
loop_
_entity_poly.entity_id
_entity_poly.type
_entity_poly.pdbx_seq_one_letter_code
_entity_poly.pdbx_strand_id
1 'polypeptide(L)'
;MSVQPEDRTTIDMFASRGPGRPRSNPYDRALQCRQNKRSQRLRDKAKGMHRLEVRIEGEVVQALDDACDDLNMTRAEIIERALKQWLHMG
;
A
#
# COMPACT_ATOMS: atom_id res chain seq x y z
N MET A 1 -36.40 22.84 -34.20
CA MET A 1 -35.08 22.28 -33.85
C MET A 1 -35.22 20.76 -33.82
N SER A 2 -34.98 20.10 -34.96
CA SER A 2 -35.06 18.65 -35.09
C SER A 2 -33.77 18.02 -34.57
N VAL A 3 -33.85 17.26 -33.48
CA VAL A 3 -32.74 16.45 -32.98
C VAL A 3 -32.59 15.26 -33.91
N GLN A 4 -31.47 15.20 -34.64
CA GLN A 4 -31.13 14.00 -35.41
C GLN A 4 -30.63 12.92 -34.44
N PRO A 5 -31.16 11.69 -34.52
CA PRO A 5 -30.66 10.59 -33.69
C PRO A 5 -29.31 10.17 -34.25
N GLU A 6 -28.24 10.45 -33.52
CA GLU A 6 -26.90 10.01 -33.89
C GLU A 6 -26.84 8.48 -33.99
N ASP A 7 -26.50 8.02 -35.18
CA ASP A 7 -26.46 6.63 -35.61
C ASP A 7 -25.41 5.86 -34.79
N ARG A 8 -25.87 5.16 -33.75
CA ARG A 8 -25.03 4.45 -32.78
C ARG A 8 -24.34 3.21 -33.34
N THR A 9 -24.52 2.90 -34.62
CA THR A 9 -24.10 1.62 -35.21
C THR A 9 -22.87 1.70 -36.11
N THR A 10 -22.42 2.90 -36.52
CA THR A 10 -21.19 3.03 -37.28
C THR A 10 -19.98 3.04 -36.34
N ILE A 11 -19.22 1.94 -36.35
CA ILE A 11 -17.90 1.89 -35.71
C ILE A 11 -17.02 2.92 -36.42
N ASP A 12 -16.65 3.99 -35.71
CA ASP A 12 -15.74 5.01 -36.22
C ASP A 12 -14.35 4.40 -36.48
N MET A 13 -14.07 4.10 -37.76
CA MET A 13 -12.79 3.54 -38.20
C MET A 13 -11.64 4.56 -38.16
N PHE A 14 -11.94 5.84 -37.92
CA PHE A 14 -11.00 6.95 -37.84
C PHE A 14 -10.80 7.47 -36.42
N ALA A 15 -11.56 6.96 -35.44
CA ALA A 15 -11.32 7.24 -34.03
C ALA A 15 -9.93 6.75 -33.62
N SER A 16 -9.07 7.67 -33.17
CA SER A 16 -7.80 7.32 -32.55
C SER A 16 -8.06 6.37 -31.39
N ARG A 17 -7.50 5.16 -31.43
CA ARG A 17 -7.60 4.18 -30.33
C ARG A 17 -7.26 4.89 -29.02
N GLY A 18 -8.25 5.06 -28.14
CA GLY A 18 -8.03 5.69 -26.84
C GLY A 18 -6.89 4.98 -26.11
N PRO A 19 -6.12 5.68 -25.25
CA PRO A 19 -5.02 5.06 -24.53
C PRO A 19 -5.54 3.83 -23.79
N GLY A 20 -5.17 2.65 -24.28
CA GLY A 20 -5.55 1.39 -23.67
C GLY A 20 -5.04 1.34 -22.23
N ARG A 21 -5.59 0.41 -21.43
CA ARG A 21 -5.11 0.13 -20.07
C ARG A 21 -3.58 0.11 -20.06
N PRO A 22 -2.90 0.96 -19.28
CA PRO A 22 -1.45 1.01 -19.26
C PRO A 22 -0.90 -0.40 -19.07
N ARG A 23 -0.07 -0.84 -20.02
CA ARG A 23 0.70 -2.08 -19.88
C ARG A 23 1.41 -2.01 -18.53
N SER A 24 1.43 -3.14 -17.84
CA SER A 24 2.30 -3.47 -16.71
C SER A 24 3.44 -2.46 -16.51
N ASN A 25 3.60 -1.95 -15.28
CA ASN A 25 4.57 -0.92 -14.88
C ASN A 25 5.78 -0.83 -15.84
N PRO A 26 6.11 0.37 -16.36
CA PRO A 26 7.17 0.54 -17.38
C PRO A 26 8.56 0.10 -16.91
N TYR A 27 8.72 -0.12 -15.61
CA TYR A 27 9.94 -0.64 -15.01
C TYR A 27 9.89 -2.15 -14.84
N ASP A 28 11.05 -2.77 -15.04
CA ASP A 28 11.27 -4.14 -14.60
C ASP A 28 10.97 -4.32 -13.10
N ARG A 29 10.57 -5.52 -12.69
CA ARG A 29 10.05 -5.82 -11.35
C ARG A 29 11.02 -5.40 -10.24
N ALA A 30 12.33 -5.59 -10.45
CA ALA A 30 13.34 -5.18 -9.48
C ALA A 30 13.38 -3.66 -9.27
N LEU A 31 13.27 -2.88 -10.35
CA LEU A 31 13.22 -1.42 -10.30
C LEU A 31 11.89 -0.92 -9.72
N GLN A 32 10.79 -1.55 -10.10
CA GLN A 32 9.47 -1.27 -9.53
C GLN A 32 9.46 -1.47 -8.00
N CYS A 33 9.96 -2.60 -7.49
CA CYS A 33 10.03 -2.86 -6.05
C CYS A 33 10.86 -1.80 -5.32
N ARG A 34 11.99 -1.36 -5.90
CA ARG A 34 12.82 -0.28 -5.34
C ARG A 34 12.07 1.05 -5.28
N GLN A 35 11.39 1.46 -6.35
CA GLN A 35 10.61 2.70 -6.36
C GLN A 35 9.43 2.66 -5.40
N ASN A 36 8.70 1.54 -5.34
CA ASN A 36 7.58 1.36 -4.42
C ASN A 36 8.04 1.48 -2.97
N LYS A 37 9.15 0.82 -2.60
CA LYS A 37 9.72 0.89 -1.25
C LYS A 37 10.21 2.30 -0.90
N ARG A 38 10.81 3.02 -1.86
CA ARG A 38 11.21 4.43 -1.66
C ARG A 38 9.98 5.31 -1.40
N SER A 39 8.94 5.16 -2.20
CA SER A 39 7.69 5.94 -2.06
C SER A 39 6.97 5.63 -0.75
N GLN A 40 6.98 4.37 -0.32
CA GLN A 40 6.48 3.96 1.00
C GLN A 40 7.22 4.70 2.11
N ARG A 41 8.56 4.63 2.13
CA ARG A 41 9.39 5.35 3.13
C ARG A 41 9.14 6.86 3.14
N LEU A 42 8.96 7.47 1.98
CA LEU A 42 8.66 8.91 1.88
C LEU A 42 7.29 9.25 2.48
N ARG A 43 6.26 8.44 2.18
CA ARG A 43 4.92 8.60 2.78
C ARG A 43 4.95 8.41 4.29
N ASP A 44 5.68 7.39 4.76
CA ASP A 44 5.77 7.09 6.18
C ASP A 44 6.45 8.23 6.94
N LYS A 45 7.56 8.75 6.39
CA LYS A 45 8.25 9.93 6.93
C LYS A 45 7.34 11.18 6.95
N ALA A 46 6.57 11.41 5.89
CA ALA A 46 5.64 12.54 5.81
C ALA A 46 4.52 12.45 6.86
N LYS A 47 4.17 11.25 7.30
CA LYS A 47 3.21 10.99 8.39
C LYS A 47 3.85 11.00 9.80
N GLY A 48 5.14 11.33 9.91
CA GLY A 48 5.87 11.29 11.18
C GLY A 48 6.16 9.88 11.70
N MET A 49 6.02 8.84 10.87
CA MET A 49 6.33 7.47 11.26
C MET A 49 7.84 7.22 11.16
N HIS A 50 8.40 6.65 12.22
CA HIS A 50 9.81 6.26 12.31
C HIS A 50 9.94 4.74 12.42
N ARG A 51 11.02 4.20 11.84
CA ARG A 51 11.29 2.75 11.88
C ARG A 51 12.22 2.45 13.05
N LEU A 52 11.78 1.54 13.92
CA LEU A 52 12.56 1.01 15.02
C LEU A 52 13.08 -0.38 14.63
N GLU A 53 14.38 -0.61 14.76
CA GLU A 53 15.02 -1.92 14.56
C GLU A 53 15.58 -2.38 15.91
N VAL A 54 15.19 -3.57 16.35
CA VAL A 54 15.57 -4.11 17.67
C VAL A 54 15.98 -5.57 17.52
N ARG A 55 16.96 -6.00 18.34
CA ARG A 55 17.28 -7.40 18.55
C ARG A 55 16.64 -7.85 19.85
N ILE A 56 15.80 -8.87 19.78
CA ILE A 56 15.10 -9.48 20.92
C ILE A 56 15.23 -11.01 20.82
N GLU A 57 14.97 -11.69 21.92
CA GLU A 57 15.02 -13.15 21.98
C GLU A 57 13.93 -13.78 21.11
N GLY A 58 14.22 -14.95 20.55
CA GLY A 58 13.31 -15.65 19.63
C GLY A 58 11.99 -16.05 20.30
N GLU A 59 12.04 -16.43 21.57
CA GLU A 59 10.84 -16.78 22.36
C GLU A 59 9.88 -15.59 22.47
N VAL A 60 10.41 -14.37 22.64
CA VAL A 60 9.59 -13.15 22.67
C VAL A 60 8.96 -12.87 21.31
N VAL A 61 9.66 -13.15 20.21
CA VAL A 61 9.11 -13.01 18.86
C VAL A 61 7.96 -14.00 18.64
N GLN A 62 8.12 -15.25 19.09
CA GLN A 62 7.08 -16.27 18.97
C GLN A 62 5.83 -15.89 19.77
N ALA A 63 5.99 -15.47 21.03
CA ALA A 63 4.87 -15.02 21.85
C ALA A 63 4.16 -13.80 21.25
N LEU A 64 4.91 -12.90 20.58
CA LEU A 64 4.34 -11.77 19.86
C LEU A 64 3.53 -12.23 18.64
N ASP A 65 4.01 -13.23 17.89
CA ASP A 65 3.29 -13.80 16.75
C ASP A 65 1.98 -14.47 17.17
N ASP A 66 2.01 -15.27 18.23
CA ASP A 66 0.81 -15.91 18.78
C ASP A 66 -0.23 -14.85 19.19
N ALA A 67 0.21 -13.76 19.84
CA ALA A 67 -0.66 -12.64 20.19
C ALA A 67 -1.19 -11.86 18.97
N CYS A 68 -0.43 -11.80 17.86
CA CYS A 68 -0.90 -11.19 16.61
C CYS A 68 -2.06 -12.00 16.02
N ASP A 69 -1.92 -13.33 16.02
CA ASP A 69 -2.92 -14.25 15.49
C ASP A 69 -4.21 -14.21 16.34
N ASP A 70 -4.07 -14.24 17.67
CA ASP A 70 -5.20 -14.20 18.60
C ASP A 70 -5.99 -12.88 18.54
N LEU A 71 -5.28 -11.75 18.43
CA LEU A 71 -5.89 -10.42 18.42
C LEU A 71 -6.24 -9.92 17.01
N ASN A 72 -5.86 -10.67 15.97
CA ASN A 72 -5.93 -10.27 14.56
C ASN A 72 -5.33 -8.87 14.32
N MET A 73 -4.16 -8.63 14.91
CA MET A 73 -3.42 -7.37 14.83
C MET A 73 -2.03 -7.59 14.25
N THR A 74 -1.46 -6.56 13.64
CA THR A 74 -0.08 -6.61 13.18
C THR A 74 0.90 -6.46 14.35
N ARG A 75 2.10 -7.04 14.22
CA ARG A 75 3.19 -6.87 15.21
C ARG A 75 3.44 -5.39 15.56
N ALA A 76 3.37 -4.51 14.57
CA ALA A 76 3.58 -3.08 14.75
C ALA A 76 2.51 -2.46 15.65
N GLU A 77 1.23 -2.81 15.46
CA GLU A 77 0.13 -2.29 16.28
C GLU A 77 0.22 -2.76 17.72
N ILE A 78 0.55 -4.04 17.96
CA ILE A 78 0.72 -4.56 19.32
C ILE A 78 1.87 -3.87 20.02
N ILE A 79 3.03 -3.76 19.37
CA ILE A 79 4.21 -3.08 19.93
C ILE A 79 3.88 -1.61 20.23
N GLU A 80 3.22 -0.91 19.30
CA GLU A 80 2.85 0.49 19.50
C GLU A 80 1.90 0.66 20.69
N ARG A 81 0.88 -0.19 20.83
CA ARG A 81 -0.06 -0.17 21.96
C ARG A 81 0.64 -0.47 23.28
N ALA A 82 1.50 -1.49 23.31
CA ALA A 82 2.27 -1.84 24.50
C ALA A 82 3.19 -0.69 24.94
N LEU A 83 3.90 -0.06 23.99
CA LEU A 83 4.76 1.10 24.27
C LEU A 83 3.95 2.30 24.75
N LYS A 84 2.81 2.59 24.12
CA LYS A 84 1.90 3.66 24.54
C LYS A 84 1.41 3.44 25.98
N GLN A 85 0.96 2.23 26.29
CA GLN A 85 0.53 1.87 27.63
C GLN A 85 1.66 2.00 28.67
N TRP A 86 2.86 1.50 28.35
CA TRP A 86 4.02 1.56 29.24
C TRP A 86 4.52 2.99 29.47
N LEU A 87 4.50 3.84 28.43
CA LEU A 87 4.85 5.26 28.50
C LEU A 87 3.73 6.14 29.07
N HIS A 88 2.60 5.55 29.48
CA HIS A 88 1.41 6.26 29.93
C HIS A 88 0.89 7.29 28.90
N MET A 89 1.05 6.96 27.61
CA MET A 89 0.51 7.72 26.48
C MET A 89 -0.82 7.10 26.08
N GLY A 90 -1.93 7.68 26.55
CA GLY A 90 -3.31 7.30 26.21
C GLY A 90 -3.97 8.36 25.34
#